data_AF-A0A1V5TQW4-F1
#
_entry.id   AF-A0A1V5TQW4-F1
#
_cell.length_a   1.000
_cell.length_b   1.000
_cell.length_c   1.000
_cell.angle_alpha   90.00
_cell.angle_beta   90.00
_cell.angle_gamma   90.00
#
_symmetry.space_group_name_H-M   'P 1'
#
loop_
_entity.id
_entity.type
_entity.pdbx_description
1 polymer ?
#
loop_
_entity_poly.entity_id
_entity_poly.type
_entity_poly.pdbx_seq_one_letter_code
_entity_poly.pdbx_strand_id
1 'polypeptide(L)'
;MRQYWYLAAALAAVSALTVYVCIKAYGAVKKRSGERNKLMERLKYENRLKAQFRGAGEQALLQAEPARLFEGVALLVSERIEKQKDINAAFDALDEALKTVYAAYYLSVDSVPALSAFFRLNGEPLTGCAVRAARLLLDEPDAETVAGEYAAFDDNNEDVSLDLQDIKRLDGLFAGVLKDGVIALRGGEYIKRNAALFAAYLLNENGPPQSTEQT
;
A
#
# COMPACT_ATOMS: atom_id res chain seq x y z
N MET A 1 63.74 -5.32 27.99
CA MET A 1 62.33 -5.55 27.61
C MET A 1 61.40 -4.39 28.02
N ARG A 2 61.80 -3.12 27.83
CA ARG A 2 60.98 -1.95 28.23
C ARG A 2 60.82 -0.90 27.14
N GLN A 3 61.18 -1.24 25.89
CA GLN A 3 61.37 -0.25 24.83
C GLN A 3 60.36 -0.35 23.66
N TYR A 4 59.36 -1.23 23.74
CA TYR A 4 58.33 -1.39 22.69
C TYR A 4 56.90 -1.51 23.25
N TRP A 5 56.67 -1.08 24.49
CA TRP A 5 55.34 -1.14 25.13
C TRP A 5 54.31 -0.27 24.40
N TYR A 6 54.76 0.85 23.81
CA TYR A 6 53.92 1.72 22.98
C TYR A 6 53.51 1.07 21.66
N LEU A 7 54.33 0.18 21.09
CA LEU A 7 53.97 -0.62 19.92
C LEU A 7 52.91 -1.67 20.27
N ALA A 8 53.03 -2.31 21.44
CA ALA A 8 52.00 -3.22 21.94
C ALA A 8 50.68 -2.48 22.23
N ALA A 9 50.75 -1.27 22.82
CA ALA A 9 49.58 -0.43 23.06
C ALA A 9 48.94 0.06 21.74
N ALA A 10 49.75 0.48 20.76
CA ALA A 10 49.27 0.88 19.44
C ALA A 10 48.62 -0.29 18.69
N LEU A 11 49.20 -1.48 18.75
CA LEU A 11 48.64 -2.69 18.14
C LEU A 11 47.29 -3.06 18.79
N ALA A 12 47.19 -2.96 20.12
CA ALA A 12 45.94 -3.19 20.84
C ALA A 12 44.86 -2.17 20.43
N ALA A 13 45.22 -0.90 20.32
CA ALA A 13 44.31 0.16 19.89
C ALA A 13 43.81 -0.04 18.45
N VAL A 14 44.70 -0.38 17.51
CA VAL A 14 44.33 -0.67 16.11
C VAL A 14 43.44 -1.92 16.01
N SER A 15 43.76 -2.96 16.79
CA SER A 15 42.94 -4.19 16.85
C SER A 15 41.53 -3.91 17.37
N ALA A 16 41.41 -3.12 18.44
CA ALA A 16 40.12 -2.72 19.00
C ALA A 16 39.31 -1.87 18.01
N LEU A 17 39.94 -0.93 17.31
CA LEU A 17 39.30 -0.10 16.30
C LEU A 17 38.81 -0.94 15.10
N THR A 18 39.61 -1.93 14.69
CA THR A 18 39.26 -2.85 13.59
C THR A 18 38.04 -3.69 13.95
N VAL A 19 38.00 -4.26 15.16
CA VAL A 19 36.84 -5.02 15.65
C VAL A 19 35.59 -4.14 15.71
N TYR A 20 35.71 -2.90 16.21
CA TYR A 20 34.60 -1.95 16.28
C TYR A 20 34.01 -1.62 14.89
N VAL A 21 34.87 -1.35 13.90
CA VAL A 21 34.44 -1.09 12.52
C VAL A 21 33.76 -2.32 11.92
N CYS A 22 34.27 -3.54 12.15
CA CYS A 22 33.66 -4.79 11.70
C CYS A 22 32.27 -5.03 12.32
N ILE A 23 32.08 -4.77 13.62
CA ILE A 23 30.78 -4.90 14.29
C ILE A 23 29.76 -3.90 13.70
N LYS A 24 30.19 -2.64 13.48
CA LYS A 24 29.33 -1.60 12.91
C LYS A 24 28.95 -1.92 11.46
N ALA A 25 29.91 -2.38 10.66
CA ALA A 25 29.66 -2.81 9.28
C ALA A 25 28.73 -4.04 9.22
N TYR A 26 28.93 -5.02 10.11
CA TYR A 26 28.06 -6.19 10.22
C TYR A 26 26.62 -5.81 10.62
N GLY A 27 26.44 -4.88 11.56
CA GLY A 27 25.13 -4.36 11.95
C GLY A 27 24.41 -3.64 10.82
N ALA A 28 25.12 -2.79 10.05
CA ALA A 28 24.57 -2.10 8.89
C ALA A 28 24.20 -3.07 7.76
N VAL A 29 25.04 -4.07 7.49
CA VAL A 29 24.77 -5.13 6.50
C VAL A 29 23.61 -6.00 6.92
N LYS A 30 23.48 -6.36 8.21
CA LYS A 30 22.37 -7.17 8.74
C LYS A 30 21.03 -6.43 8.68
N LYS A 31 21.02 -5.13 8.99
CA LYS A 31 19.81 -4.29 8.86
C LYS A 31 19.38 -4.17 7.40
N ARG A 32 20.33 -3.84 6.51
CA ARG A 32 20.09 -3.72 5.06
C ARG A 32 19.73 -5.07 4.42
N SER A 33 20.30 -6.18 4.88
CA SER A 33 19.95 -7.52 4.41
C SER A 33 18.58 -7.96 4.92
N GLY A 34 18.21 -7.61 6.15
CA GLY A 34 16.89 -7.86 6.70
C GLY A 34 15.78 -7.08 5.97
N GLU A 35 15.98 -5.79 5.72
CA GLU A 35 15.06 -4.95 4.94
C GLU A 35 14.95 -5.46 3.48
N ARG A 36 16.08 -5.81 2.86
CA ARG A 36 16.10 -6.41 1.51
C ARG A 36 15.41 -7.77 1.47
N ASN A 37 15.56 -8.60 2.50
CA ASN A 37 14.88 -9.90 2.56
C ASN A 37 13.38 -9.75 2.75
N LYS A 38 12.92 -8.86 3.64
CA LYS A 38 11.50 -8.54 3.81
C LYS A 38 10.87 -8.01 2.53
N LEU A 39 11.57 -7.10 1.83
CA LEU A 39 11.14 -6.60 0.53
C LEU A 39 11.07 -7.74 -0.50
N MET A 40 12.08 -8.60 -0.56
CA MET A 40 12.12 -9.74 -1.49
C MET A 40 11.00 -10.75 -1.20
N GLU A 41 10.69 -11.02 0.07
CA GLU A 41 9.58 -11.89 0.48
C GLU A 41 8.23 -11.29 0.11
N ARG A 42 8.04 -9.98 0.36
CA ARG A 42 6.84 -9.25 -0.07
C ARG A 42 6.65 -9.31 -1.58
N LEU A 43 7.70 -9.01 -2.36
CA LEU A 43 7.65 -9.10 -3.83
C LEU A 43 7.34 -10.52 -4.33
N LYS A 44 7.91 -11.55 -3.69
CA LYS A 44 7.58 -12.95 -4.02
C LYS A 44 6.13 -13.29 -3.73
N TYR A 45 5.60 -12.82 -2.60
CA TYR A 45 4.20 -12.99 -2.22
C TYR A 45 3.28 -12.30 -3.24
N GLU A 46 3.50 -11.01 -3.50
CA GLU A 46 2.72 -10.22 -4.45
C GLU A 46 2.76 -10.81 -5.87
N ASN A 47 3.92 -11.27 -6.33
CA ASN A 47 4.03 -11.91 -7.65
C ASN A 47 3.27 -13.24 -7.72
N ARG A 48 3.27 -14.05 -6.66
CA ARG A 48 2.46 -15.28 -6.62
C ARG A 48 0.97 -14.97 -6.65
N LEU A 49 0.55 -13.95 -5.92
CA LEU A 49 -0.85 -13.56 -5.85
C LEU A 49 -1.33 -12.98 -7.20
N LYS A 50 -0.53 -12.11 -7.82
CA LYS A 50 -0.77 -11.64 -9.19
C LYS A 50 -0.85 -12.80 -10.19
N ALA A 51 0.04 -13.79 -10.09
CA ALA A 51 0.02 -14.96 -10.97
C ALA A 51 -1.25 -15.81 -10.78
N GLN A 52 -1.78 -15.89 -9.55
CA GLN A 52 -3.02 -16.62 -9.26
C GLN A 52 -4.25 -16.01 -9.94
N PHE A 53 -4.34 -14.68 -9.98
CA PHE A 53 -5.52 -13.97 -10.47
C PHE A 53 -5.38 -13.38 -11.88
N ARG A 54 -4.20 -13.45 -12.49
CA ARG A 54 -3.99 -12.99 -13.86
C ARG A 54 -4.82 -13.81 -14.83
N GLY A 55 -5.66 -13.14 -15.63
CA GLY A 55 -6.57 -13.81 -16.56
C GLY A 55 -7.64 -14.66 -15.86
N ALA A 56 -7.90 -14.43 -14.57
CA ALA A 56 -8.95 -15.16 -13.86
C ALA A 56 -10.33 -14.76 -14.39
N GLY A 57 -11.11 -15.77 -14.80
CA GLY A 57 -12.51 -15.61 -15.18
C GLY A 57 -13.44 -15.51 -13.98
N GLU A 58 -14.69 -15.14 -14.24
CA GLU A 58 -15.70 -14.83 -13.22
C GLU A 58 -15.88 -15.94 -12.16
N GLN A 59 -15.99 -17.19 -12.59
CA GLN A 59 -16.15 -18.34 -11.69
C GLN A 59 -14.97 -18.51 -10.72
N ALA A 60 -13.75 -18.22 -11.18
CA ALA A 60 -12.57 -18.29 -10.33
C ALA A 60 -12.57 -17.19 -9.25
N LEU A 61 -13.05 -15.98 -9.60
CA LEU A 61 -13.19 -14.88 -8.63
C LEU A 61 -14.25 -15.20 -7.57
N LEU A 62 -15.38 -15.78 -7.96
CA LEU A 62 -16.47 -16.14 -7.04
C LEU A 62 -16.03 -17.18 -5.99
N GLN A 63 -15.16 -18.12 -6.38
CA GLN A 63 -14.68 -19.20 -5.51
C GLN A 63 -13.49 -18.81 -4.63
N ALA A 64 -12.78 -17.73 -4.96
CA ALA A 64 -11.59 -17.31 -4.23
C ALA A 64 -11.91 -16.84 -2.79
N GLU A 65 -10.94 -16.95 -1.88
CA GLU A 65 -11.06 -16.36 -0.54
C GLU A 65 -11.07 -14.82 -0.66
N PRO A 66 -12.04 -14.10 -0.04
CA PRO A 66 -12.22 -12.66 -0.26
C PRO A 66 -10.97 -11.79 -0.01
N ALA A 67 -10.27 -11.95 1.11
CA ALA A 67 -9.14 -11.08 1.44
C ALA A 67 -7.99 -11.25 0.43
N ARG A 68 -7.67 -12.51 0.07
CA ARG A 68 -6.68 -12.82 -0.98
C ARG A 68 -7.12 -12.35 -2.37
N LEU A 69 -8.41 -12.47 -2.68
CA LEU A 69 -8.98 -11.97 -3.93
C LEU A 69 -8.77 -10.46 -4.05
N PHE A 70 -9.09 -9.71 -2.99
CA PHE A 70 -8.89 -8.27 -2.95
C PHE A 70 -7.44 -7.88 -3.22
N GLU A 71 -6.50 -8.41 -2.43
CA GLU A 71 -5.09 -8.10 -2.56
C GLU A 71 -4.58 -8.44 -3.97
N GLY A 72 -4.93 -9.60 -4.50
CA GLY A 72 -4.45 -10.06 -5.80
C GLY A 72 -4.97 -9.23 -6.97
N VAL A 73 -6.27 -8.92 -6.95
CA VAL A 73 -6.91 -8.09 -7.98
C VAL A 73 -6.41 -6.65 -7.90
N ALA A 74 -6.34 -6.07 -6.70
CA ALA A 74 -5.84 -4.72 -6.52
C ALA A 74 -4.40 -4.56 -7.03
N LEU A 75 -3.51 -5.51 -6.72
CA LEU A 75 -2.14 -5.52 -7.24
C LEU A 75 -2.06 -5.58 -8.77
N LEU A 76 -2.99 -6.29 -9.42
CA LEU A 76 -3.06 -6.35 -10.89
C LEU A 76 -3.59 -5.04 -11.50
N VAL A 77 -4.57 -4.41 -10.85
CA VAL A 77 -5.06 -3.09 -11.23
C VAL A 77 -3.92 -2.06 -11.08
N SER A 78 -3.23 -2.05 -9.94
CA SER A 78 -2.09 -1.17 -9.68
C SER A 78 -0.96 -1.36 -10.68
N GLU A 79 -0.53 -2.61 -10.93
CA GLU A 79 0.51 -2.90 -11.90
C GLU A 79 0.15 -2.35 -13.29
N ARG A 80 -1.14 -2.38 -13.68
CA ARG A 80 -1.57 -1.88 -14.99
C ARG A 80 -1.52 -0.36 -15.07
N ILE A 81 -1.95 0.36 -14.03
CA ILE A 81 -1.89 1.82 -13.96
C ILE A 81 -0.43 2.29 -13.92
N GLU A 82 0.40 1.68 -13.07
CA GLU A 82 1.81 2.06 -12.87
C GLU A 82 2.67 1.89 -14.14
N LYS A 83 2.22 1.05 -15.09
CA LYS A 83 2.87 0.89 -16.40
C LYS A 83 2.52 1.99 -17.42
N GLN A 84 1.49 2.79 -17.16
CA GLN A 84 1.09 3.86 -18.07
C GLN A 84 2.00 5.08 -17.91
N LYS A 85 2.11 5.87 -18.98
CA LYS A 85 2.89 7.12 -18.95
C LYS A 85 2.22 8.20 -18.09
N ASP A 86 0.89 8.24 -18.13
CA ASP A 86 0.07 9.14 -17.33
C ASP A 86 -0.79 8.31 -16.39
N ILE A 87 -0.41 8.29 -15.11
CA ILE A 87 -1.06 7.52 -14.06
C ILE A 87 -2.44 8.09 -13.74
N ASN A 88 -2.60 9.42 -13.76
CA ASN A 88 -3.86 10.06 -13.43
C ASN A 88 -4.90 9.80 -14.53
N ALA A 89 -4.51 9.96 -15.80
CA ALA A 89 -5.39 9.62 -16.92
C ALA A 89 -5.75 8.11 -16.93
N ALA A 90 -4.79 7.24 -16.59
CA ALA A 90 -5.03 5.81 -16.50
C ALA A 90 -5.98 5.44 -15.34
N PHE A 91 -5.87 6.13 -14.21
CA PHE A 91 -6.79 5.99 -13.08
C PHE A 91 -8.19 6.49 -13.45
N ASP A 92 -8.30 7.65 -14.09
CA ASP A 92 -9.59 8.24 -14.49
C ASP A 92 -10.36 7.38 -15.49
N ALA A 93 -9.64 6.68 -16.37
CA ALA A 93 -10.20 5.76 -17.36
C ALA A 93 -10.71 4.42 -16.76
N LEU A 94 -10.45 4.14 -15.49
CA LEU A 94 -11.00 2.94 -14.84
C LEU A 94 -12.50 3.07 -14.58
N ASP A 95 -13.20 1.94 -14.62
CA ASP A 95 -14.56 1.85 -14.07
C ASP A 95 -14.57 2.16 -12.57
N GLU A 96 -15.66 2.72 -12.07
CA GLU A 96 -15.79 3.12 -10.65
C GLU A 96 -15.56 1.96 -9.68
N ALA A 97 -15.96 0.73 -10.04
CA ALA A 97 -15.69 -0.45 -9.23
C ALA A 97 -14.18 -0.76 -9.12
N LEU A 98 -13.42 -0.56 -10.20
CA LEU A 98 -11.96 -0.74 -10.23
C LEU A 98 -11.27 0.38 -9.44
N LYS A 99 -11.72 1.64 -9.60
CA LYS A 99 -11.24 2.77 -8.79
C LYS A 99 -11.45 2.54 -7.30
N THR A 100 -12.62 2.01 -6.92
CA THR A 100 -12.94 1.66 -5.53
C THR A 100 -11.93 0.67 -4.96
N VAL A 101 -11.67 -0.43 -5.67
CA VAL A 101 -10.71 -1.47 -5.21
C VAL A 101 -9.29 -0.94 -5.15
N TYR A 102 -8.88 -0.17 -6.17
CA TYR A 102 -7.56 0.48 -6.19
C TYR A 102 -7.39 1.43 -5.01
N ALA A 103 -8.34 2.33 -4.78
CA ALA A 103 -8.26 3.31 -3.69
C ALA A 103 -8.30 2.64 -2.31
N ALA A 104 -9.17 1.65 -2.12
CA ALA A 104 -9.22 0.87 -0.88
C ALA A 104 -7.90 0.14 -0.61
N TYR A 105 -7.21 -0.32 -1.65
CA TYR A 105 -5.92 -1.00 -1.50
C TYR A 105 -4.84 -0.05 -0.98
N TYR A 106 -4.65 1.12 -1.58
CA TYR A 106 -3.68 2.09 -1.06
C TYR A 106 -4.09 2.65 0.30
N LEU A 107 -5.39 2.83 0.56
CA LEU A 107 -5.88 3.16 1.89
C LEU A 107 -5.45 2.10 2.92
N SER A 108 -5.44 0.81 2.57
CA SER A 108 -4.99 -0.25 3.49
C SER A 108 -3.48 -0.32 3.67
N VAL A 109 -2.70 -0.07 2.61
CA VAL A 109 -1.24 -0.26 2.60
C VAL A 109 -0.49 0.96 3.11
N ASP A 110 -0.89 2.15 2.67
CA ASP A 110 -0.20 3.40 2.99
C ASP A 110 -0.68 4.02 4.31
N SER A 111 -1.78 3.51 4.88
CA SER A 111 -2.20 3.83 6.25
C SER A 111 -1.39 3.08 7.31
N VAL A 112 -0.29 2.41 6.94
CA VAL A 112 0.66 1.81 7.87
C VAL A 112 1.89 2.72 7.97
N PRO A 113 2.17 3.33 9.14
CA PRO A 113 1.66 2.96 10.46
C PRO A 113 0.38 3.67 10.92
N ALA A 114 -0.12 4.67 10.20
CA ALA A 114 -1.25 5.51 10.60
C ALA A 114 -2.06 6.00 9.37
N LEU A 115 -3.37 6.24 9.54
CA LEU A 115 -4.25 6.76 8.50
C LEU A 115 -3.78 8.13 7.98
N SER A 116 -3.31 8.99 8.88
CA SER A 116 -2.67 10.27 8.55
C SER A 116 -1.45 10.11 7.64
N ALA A 117 -0.79 8.95 7.61
CA ALA A 117 0.30 8.70 6.68
C ALA A 117 -0.21 8.58 5.23
N PHE A 118 -1.35 7.93 5.02
CA PHE A 118 -1.97 7.83 3.69
C PHE A 118 -2.27 9.21 3.11
N PHE A 119 -2.91 10.11 3.87
CA PHE A 119 -3.27 11.45 3.40
C PHE A 119 -2.07 12.41 3.27
N ARG A 120 -0.97 12.16 3.98
CA ARG A 120 0.28 12.92 3.77
C ARG A 120 1.05 12.50 2.52
N LEU A 121 0.91 11.24 2.13
CA LEU A 121 1.66 10.64 1.02
C LEU A 121 0.94 10.75 -0.32
N ASN A 122 -0.39 10.82 -0.29
CA ASN A 122 -1.25 10.76 -1.46
C ASN A 122 -2.07 12.04 -1.60
N GLY A 123 -2.52 12.32 -2.83
CA GLY A 123 -3.39 13.45 -3.15
C GLY A 123 -4.53 13.06 -4.08
N GLU A 124 -5.26 14.06 -4.58
CA GLU A 124 -6.34 13.82 -5.54
C GLU A 124 -5.81 13.27 -6.88
N PRO A 125 -6.58 12.41 -7.57
CA PRO A 125 -7.95 11.97 -7.26
C PRO A 125 -8.06 10.81 -6.25
N LEU A 126 -6.93 10.28 -5.77
CA LEU A 126 -6.88 9.05 -4.98
C LEU A 126 -7.49 9.22 -3.58
N THR A 127 -7.18 10.32 -2.89
CA THR A 127 -7.65 10.60 -1.52
C THR A 127 -9.17 10.73 -1.46
N GLY A 128 -9.79 11.52 -2.35
CA GLY A 128 -11.25 11.61 -2.45
C GLY A 128 -11.90 10.28 -2.85
N CYS A 129 -11.25 9.49 -3.71
CA CYS A 129 -11.73 8.14 -4.06
C CYS A 129 -11.65 7.17 -2.88
N ALA A 130 -10.63 7.28 -2.03
CA ALA A 130 -10.48 6.43 -0.84
C ALA A 130 -11.59 6.68 0.18
N VAL A 131 -12.05 7.93 0.36
CA VAL A 131 -13.22 8.24 1.20
C VAL A 131 -14.48 7.59 0.64
N ARG A 132 -14.71 7.67 -0.68
CA ARG A 132 -15.86 7.00 -1.31
C ARG A 132 -15.78 5.49 -1.17
N ALA A 133 -14.59 4.91 -1.34
CA ALA A 133 -14.37 3.48 -1.17
C ALA A 133 -14.61 3.04 0.29
N ALA A 134 -14.15 3.82 1.28
CA ALA A 134 -14.39 3.57 2.69
C ALA A 134 -15.90 3.54 2.99
N ARG A 135 -16.67 4.53 2.52
CA ARG A 135 -18.13 4.57 2.68
C ARG A 135 -18.87 3.40 2.02
N LEU A 136 -18.28 2.79 0.99
CA LEU A 136 -18.88 1.66 0.29
C LEU A 136 -18.55 0.31 0.94
N LEU A 137 -17.36 0.20 1.54
CA LEU A 137 -16.82 -1.07 2.02
C LEU A 137 -16.89 -1.23 3.55
N LEU A 138 -16.85 -0.14 4.29
CA LEU A 138 -16.78 -0.13 5.76
C LEU A 138 -18.12 0.25 6.37
N ASP A 139 -18.27 -0.09 7.65
CA ASP A 139 -19.39 0.39 8.44
C ASP A 139 -19.23 1.90 8.71
N GLU A 140 -20.34 2.59 8.95
CA GLU A 140 -20.40 4.06 9.00
C GLU A 140 -19.38 4.71 9.95
N PRO A 141 -19.15 4.21 11.18
CA PRO A 141 -18.14 4.82 12.08
C PRO A 141 -16.71 4.76 11.53
N ASP A 142 -16.36 3.68 10.84
CA ASP A 142 -15.03 3.50 10.25
C ASP A 142 -14.88 4.35 8.99
N ALA A 143 -15.94 4.44 8.18
CA ALA A 143 -15.96 5.30 7.01
C ALA A 143 -15.86 6.79 7.39
N GLU A 144 -16.55 7.22 8.44
CA GLU A 144 -16.48 8.60 8.93
C GLU A 144 -15.15 8.90 9.64
N THR A 145 -14.45 7.89 10.16
CA THR A 145 -13.06 8.05 10.58
C THR A 145 -12.17 8.45 9.39
N VAL A 146 -12.32 7.79 8.24
CA VAL A 146 -11.60 8.14 7.01
C VAL A 146 -12.00 9.51 6.48
N ALA A 147 -13.28 9.83 6.47
CA ALA A 147 -13.78 11.12 6.00
C ALA A 147 -13.32 12.28 6.90
N GLY A 148 -13.31 12.08 8.22
CA GLY A 148 -12.82 13.07 9.18
C GLY A 148 -11.34 13.37 9.01
N GLU A 149 -10.53 12.33 8.77
CA GLU A 149 -9.09 12.52 8.50
C GLU A 149 -8.89 13.23 7.16
N TYR A 150 -9.59 12.83 6.10
CA TYR A 150 -9.54 13.51 4.80
C TYR A 150 -9.84 15.01 4.92
N ALA A 151 -10.90 15.38 5.66
CA ALA A 151 -11.27 16.77 5.86
C ALA A 151 -10.19 17.61 6.52
N ALA A 152 -9.34 16.99 7.37
CA ALA A 152 -8.21 17.67 8.00
C ALA A 152 -7.04 17.90 7.04
N PHE A 153 -6.93 17.11 5.96
CA PHE A 153 -5.86 17.21 4.96
C PHE A 153 -6.31 17.85 3.64
N ASP A 154 -7.57 18.26 3.50
CA ASP A 154 -8.06 18.99 2.35
C ASP A 154 -7.67 20.47 2.44
N ASP A 155 -6.70 20.88 1.61
CA ASP A 155 -6.21 22.26 1.54
C ASP A 155 -7.31 23.28 1.17
N ASN A 156 -8.45 22.84 0.62
CA ASN A 156 -9.58 23.70 0.28
C ASN A 156 -10.61 23.85 1.41
N ASN A 157 -10.45 23.09 2.50
CA ASN A 157 -11.38 23.10 3.61
C ASN A 157 -10.91 24.06 4.71
N GLU A 158 -11.25 25.34 4.56
CA GLU A 158 -10.92 26.39 5.55
C GLU A 158 -11.67 26.24 6.88
N ASP A 159 -12.74 25.43 6.93
CA ASP A 159 -13.59 25.24 8.10
C ASP A 159 -13.00 24.25 9.13
N VAL A 160 -12.01 23.43 8.73
CA VAL A 160 -11.41 22.41 9.58
C VAL A 160 -9.95 22.75 9.87
N SER A 161 -9.65 23.00 11.15
CA SER A 161 -8.26 23.17 11.59
C SER A 161 -7.63 21.82 11.89
N LEU A 162 -6.39 21.62 11.43
CA LEU A 162 -5.55 20.46 11.75
C LEU A 162 -5.26 20.38 13.26
N ASP A 163 -6.11 19.68 14.01
CA ASP A 163 -5.85 19.30 15.41
C ASP A 163 -5.08 17.97 15.48
N LEU A 164 -3.85 18.04 15.99
CA LEU A 164 -2.99 16.88 16.20
C LEU A 164 -3.57 15.84 17.17
N GLN A 165 -4.46 16.23 18.09
CA GLN A 165 -5.15 15.30 18.97
C GLN A 165 -6.23 14.51 18.23
N ASP A 166 -6.99 15.17 17.35
CA ASP A 166 -7.99 14.52 16.52
C ASP A 166 -7.36 13.57 15.51
N ILE A 167 -6.27 13.96 14.85
CA ILE A 167 -5.48 13.07 13.97
C ILE A 167 -5.06 11.80 14.73
N LYS A 168 -4.49 11.93 15.93
CA LYS A 168 -4.07 10.76 16.72
C LYS A 168 -5.25 9.87 17.12
N ARG A 169 -6.41 10.47 17.40
CA ARG A 169 -7.62 9.73 17.75
C ARG A 169 -8.12 8.94 16.54
N LEU A 170 -8.20 9.57 15.37
CA LEU A 170 -8.63 8.96 14.11
C LEU A 170 -7.65 7.87 13.66
N ASP A 171 -6.34 8.12 13.72
CA ASP A 171 -5.28 7.13 13.51
C ASP A 171 -5.48 5.89 14.40
N GLY A 172 -5.80 6.09 15.68
CA GLY A 172 -6.03 5.02 16.64
C GLY A 172 -7.29 4.19 16.34
N LEU A 173 -8.38 4.84 15.90
CA LEU A 173 -9.61 4.16 15.49
C LEU A 173 -9.36 3.30 14.24
N PHE A 174 -8.72 3.89 13.23
CA PHE A 174 -8.46 3.22 11.95
C PHE A 174 -7.44 2.08 12.07
N ALA A 175 -6.52 2.14 13.04
CA ALA A 175 -5.61 1.03 13.33
C ALA A 175 -6.36 -0.28 13.67
N GLY A 176 -7.57 -0.18 14.26
CA GLY A 176 -8.46 -1.33 14.47
C GLY A 176 -8.92 -1.96 13.15
N VAL A 177 -9.40 -1.13 12.23
CA VAL A 177 -9.84 -1.54 10.87
C VAL A 177 -8.74 -2.30 10.13
N LEU A 178 -7.50 -1.77 10.17
CA LEU A 178 -6.34 -2.40 9.54
C LEU A 178 -5.98 -3.74 10.20
N LYS A 179 -5.97 -3.79 11.54
CA LYS A 179 -5.63 -4.99 12.29
C LYS A 179 -6.61 -6.13 12.04
N ASP A 180 -7.89 -5.81 11.89
CA ASP A 180 -8.96 -6.79 11.69
C ASP A 180 -9.10 -7.21 10.22
N GLY A 181 -8.35 -6.59 9.30
CA GLY A 181 -8.33 -6.94 7.88
C GLY A 181 -9.65 -6.66 7.16
N VAL A 182 -10.47 -5.76 7.69
CA VAL A 182 -11.85 -5.50 7.23
C VAL A 182 -11.86 -5.02 5.78
N ILE A 183 -10.95 -4.13 5.40
CA ILE A 183 -10.85 -3.61 4.03
C ILE A 183 -10.62 -4.75 3.02
N ALA A 184 -9.71 -5.67 3.34
CA ALA A 184 -9.41 -6.79 2.44
C ALA A 184 -10.60 -7.74 2.29
N LEU A 185 -11.23 -8.09 3.41
CA LEU A 185 -12.42 -8.95 3.42
C LEU A 185 -13.56 -8.32 2.60
N ARG A 186 -13.93 -7.07 2.91
CA ARG A 186 -15.05 -6.35 2.28
C ARG A 186 -14.76 -5.99 0.83
N GLY A 187 -13.52 -5.61 0.51
CA GLY A 187 -13.08 -5.39 -0.86
C GLY A 187 -13.20 -6.67 -1.70
N GLY A 188 -12.89 -7.83 -1.12
CA GLY A 188 -13.06 -9.12 -1.78
C GLY A 188 -14.52 -9.47 -2.06
N GLU A 189 -15.39 -9.27 -1.07
CA GLU A 189 -16.84 -9.41 -1.23
C GLU A 189 -17.38 -8.48 -2.32
N TYR A 190 -16.89 -7.24 -2.36
CA TYR A 190 -17.25 -6.25 -3.37
C TYR A 190 -16.81 -6.68 -4.79
N ILE A 191 -15.60 -7.23 -4.95
CA ILE A 191 -15.15 -7.82 -6.22
C ILE A 191 -16.07 -8.95 -6.65
N LYS A 192 -16.46 -9.84 -5.73
CA LYS A 192 -17.37 -10.95 -6.05
C LYS A 192 -18.74 -10.48 -6.53
N ARG A 193 -19.30 -9.42 -5.91
CA ARG A 193 -20.57 -8.82 -6.34
C ARG A 193 -20.48 -8.22 -7.75
N ASN A 194 -19.28 -7.82 -8.17
CA ASN A 194 -19.00 -7.22 -9.48
C ASN A 194 -18.14 -8.16 -10.36
N ALA A 195 -18.19 -9.48 -10.14
CA ALA A 195 -17.20 -10.41 -10.66
C ALA A 195 -17.08 -10.39 -12.19
N ALA A 196 -18.17 -10.19 -12.92
CA ALA A 196 -18.16 -10.08 -14.38
C ALA A 196 -17.27 -8.92 -14.87
N LEU A 197 -17.36 -7.74 -14.24
CA LEU A 197 -16.56 -6.57 -14.59
C LEU A 197 -15.07 -6.81 -14.31
N PHE A 198 -14.75 -7.33 -13.12
CA PHE A 198 -13.37 -7.63 -12.77
C PHE A 198 -12.78 -8.73 -13.65
N ALA A 199 -13.54 -9.79 -13.95
CA ALA A 199 -13.10 -10.84 -14.86
C ALA A 199 -12.82 -10.30 -16.27
N ALA A 200 -13.70 -9.45 -16.81
CA ALA A 200 -13.48 -8.80 -18.10
C ALA A 200 -12.19 -7.96 -18.11
N TYR A 201 -11.96 -7.18 -17.05
CA TYR A 201 -10.74 -6.39 -16.90
C TYR A 201 -9.48 -7.25 -16.83
N LEU A 202 -9.52 -8.38 -16.10
CA LEU A 202 -8.38 -9.28 -15.91
C LEU A 202 -8.05 -10.12 -17.14
N LEU A 203 -9.07 -10.49 -17.93
CA LEU A 203 -8.92 -11.22 -19.19
C LEU A 203 -8.41 -10.33 -20.32
N ASN A 204 -8.72 -9.04 -20.28
CA ASN A 204 -8.22 -8.09 -21.28
C ASN A 204 -6.79 -7.65 -20.94
N GLU A 205 -5.80 -8.28 -21.59
CA GLU A 205 -4.37 -7.95 -21.41
C GLU A 205 -3.98 -6.56 -21.99
N ASN A 206 -4.82 -5.93 -22.81
CA ASN A 206 -4.49 -4.71 -23.57
C ASN A 206 -4.96 -3.39 -22.91
N GLY A 207 -5.47 -3.42 -21.68
CA GLY A 207 -5.93 -2.21 -20.98
C GLY A 207 -7.28 -1.67 -21.47
N PRO A 208 -7.83 -0.61 -20.82
CA PRO A 208 -9.06 0.03 -21.30
C PRO A 208 -8.87 0.45 -22.77
N PRO A 209 -9.93 0.40 -23.61
CA PRO A 209 -9.81 0.79 -25.00
C PRO A 209 -9.20 2.18 -25.06
N GLN A 210 -8.05 2.31 -25.72
CA GLN A 210 -7.53 3.62 -26.09
C GLN A 210 -8.67 4.32 -26.80
N SER A 211 -9.11 5.44 -26.25
CA SER A 211 -10.05 6.34 -26.91
C SER A 211 -9.43 6.65 -28.26
N THR A 212 -9.90 5.97 -29.30
CA THR A 212 -9.68 6.40 -30.67
C THR A 212 -10.40 7.72 -30.78
N GLU A 213 -9.65 8.81 -30.61
CA GLU A 213 -10.03 10.11 -31.16
C GLU A 213 -10.20 9.90 -32.66
N GLN A 214 -11.46 9.69 -33.06
CA GLN A 214 -11.95 9.92 -34.40
C GLN A 214 -12.82 11.17 -34.31
N THR A 215 -12.26 12.36 -34.52
CA THR A 215 -12.41 13.17 -35.75
C THR A 215 -11.79 14.55 -35.55
#